data_AF-Q2J580-F1
#
_entry.id   AF-Q2J580-F1
#
_cell.length_a   1.000
_cell.length_b   1.000
_cell.length_c   1.000
_cell.angle_alpha   90.00
_cell.angle_beta   90.00
_cell.angle_gamma   90.00
#
_symmetry.space_group_name_H-M   'P 1'
#
loop_
_entity.id
_entity.type
_entity.pdbx_description
1 polymer ?
#
loop_
_entity_poly.entity_id
_entity_poly.type
_entity_poly.pdbx_seq_one_letter_code
_entity_poly.pdbx_strand_id
1 'polypeptide(L)'
;MQKDPGQALTDRLPRGPASSMSVTYTAELPLGAHTVARRAVLLVAERKRRGTRAGTRRLSCWDQAVFVLRWFCDGTRMRQLCKDHRVSRSAGYRYLHEGIAVLAWQAPNGTYRAAVRQARFR
;
A
#
# COMPACT_ATOMS: atom_id res chain seq x y z
N MET A 1 -40.51 12.41 37.72
CA MET A 1 -40.24 11.34 36.73
C MET A 1 -39.18 11.88 35.77
N GLN A 2 -37.90 11.68 36.12
CA GLN A 2 -36.76 12.21 35.39
C GLN A 2 -36.62 11.44 34.07
N LYS A 3 -36.62 12.12 32.92
CA LYS A 3 -36.28 11.49 31.64
C LYS A 3 -34.81 11.05 31.69
N ASP A 4 -34.58 9.78 31.41
CA ASP A 4 -33.28 9.14 31.40
C ASP A 4 -32.40 9.75 30.27
N PRO A 5 -31.24 10.36 30.56
CA PRO A 5 -30.42 11.05 29.55
C PRO A 5 -29.77 10.10 28.53
N GLY A 6 -29.81 8.78 28.76
CA GLY A 6 -29.28 7.77 27.85
C GLY A 6 -30.06 7.61 26.54
N GLN A 7 -31.33 8.05 26.49
CA GLN A 7 -32.21 7.84 25.33
C GLN A 7 -32.03 8.89 24.21
N ALA A 8 -31.31 9.98 24.48
CA ALA A 8 -31.11 11.06 23.51
C ALA A 8 -29.96 10.81 22.51
N LEU A 9 -29.09 9.83 22.77
CA LEU A 9 -27.94 9.53 21.89
C LEU A 9 -28.29 8.55 20.77
N THR A 10 -29.30 7.70 20.96
CA THR A 10 -29.71 6.67 20.00
C THR A 10 -30.55 7.21 18.84
N ASP A 11 -31.04 8.45 18.93
CA ASP A 11 -31.96 9.03 17.94
C ASP A 11 -31.27 9.76 16.78
N ARG A 12 -29.92 9.83 16.78
CA ARG A 12 -29.12 10.46 15.71
C ARG A 12 -28.60 9.49 14.65
N LEU A 13 -28.90 8.20 14.75
CA LEU A 13 -28.49 7.21 13.75
C LEU A 13 -29.59 7.06 12.68
N PRO A 14 -29.28 7.27 11.39
CA PRO A 14 -30.26 7.17 10.32
C PRO A 14 -30.79 5.74 10.21
N ARG A 15 -32.10 5.57 10.46
CA ARG A 15 -32.85 4.34 10.17
C ARG A 15 -33.20 4.31 8.68
N GLY A 16 -32.33 3.73 7.87
CA GLY A 16 -32.56 3.38 6.46
C GLY A 16 -31.85 2.06 6.12
N PRO A 17 -32.22 1.37 5.01
CA PRO A 17 -31.57 0.12 4.64
C PRO A 17 -30.07 0.37 4.54
N ALA A 18 -29.27 -0.48 5.20
CA ALA A 18 -27.85 -0.30 5.45
C ALA A 18 -27.04 -0.15 4.15
N SER A 19 -27.09 1.05 3.57
CA SER A 19 -26.09 1.54 2.63
C SER A 19 -24.79 1.49 3.40
N SER A 20 -23.82 0.72 2.91
CA SER A 20 -22.50 0.60 3.52
C SER A 20 -21.89 1.98 3.66
N MET A 21 -22.06 2.62 4.83
CA MET A 21 -21.56 3.95 5.11
C MET A 21 -20.05 3.87 5.31
N SER A 22 -19.30 3.81 4.21
CA SER A 22 -17.87 4.05 4.27
C SER A 22 -17.61 5.54 4.47
N VAL A 23 -16.80 5.88 5.47
CA VAL A 23 -16.30 7.24 5.68
C VAL A 23 -14.97 7.40 4.95
N THR A 24 -14.77 8.54 4.29
CA THR A 24 -13.50 8.87 3.63
C THR A 24 -12.44 9.23 4.66
N TYR A 25 -11.25 8.66 4.53
CA TYR A 25 -10.10 8.94 5.37
C TYR A 25 -8.93 9.40 4.51
N THR A 26 -8.36 10.55 4.85
CA THR A 26 -7.14 11.10 4.25
C THR A 26 -5.98 10.84 5.18
N ALA A 27 -4.88 10.32 4.64
CA ALA A 27 -3.67 10.02 5.39
C ALA A 27 -2.46 10.65 4.72
N GLU A 28 -1.51 11.09 5.53
CA GLU A 28 -0.20 11.52 5.08
C GLU A 28 0.83 10.45 5.48
N LEU A 29 1.70 10.10 4.54
CA LEU A 29 2.83 9.23 4.82
C LEU A 29 3.90 10.07 5.54
N PRO A 30 4.51 9.62 6.64
CA PRO A 30 5.54 10.36 7.38
C PRO A 30 6.91 10.35 6.66
N LEU A 31 6.90 10.39 5.33
CA LEU A 31 8.08 10.42 4.46
C LEU A 31 7.90 11.51 3.40
N GLY A 32 8.93 12.33 3.22
CA GLY A 32 8.92 13.35 2.18
C GLY A 32 8.81 12.77 0.77
N ALA A 33 8.22 13.56 -0.14
CA ALA A 33 8.03 13.20 -1.55
C ALA A 33 9.33 12.73 -2.24
N HIS A 34 10.48 13.29 -1.84
CA HIS A 34 11.80 12.87 -2.34
C HIS A 34 12.09 11.38 -2.07
N THR A 35 11.73 10.86 -0.90
CA THR A 35 11.91 9.44 -0.57
C THR A 35 11.05 8.59 -1.49
N VAL A 36 9.79 8.96 -1.70
CA VAL A 36 8.88 8.25 -2.62
C VAL A 36 9.43 8.28 -4.05
N ALA A 37 9.89 9.44 -4.52
CA ALA A 37 10.50 9.61 -5.84
C ALA A 37 11.72 8.68 -6.02
N ARG A 38 12.62 8.67 -5.02
CA ARG A 38 13.80 7.81 -5.04
C ARG A 38 13.44 6.34 -5.09
N ARG A 39 12.36 5.91 -4.42
CA ARG A 39 11.84 4.54 -4.53
C ARG A 39 11.22 4.25 -5.89
N ALA A 40 10.47 5.19 -6.45
CA ALA A 40 9.85 5.06 -7.76
C ALA A 40 10.90 4.85 -8.87
N VAL A 41 12.01 5.61 -8.85
CA VAL A 41 13.11 5.45 -9.83
C VAL A 41 13.70 4.04 -9.78
N LEU A 42 13.86 3.47 -8.59
CA LEU A 42 14.39 2.12 -8.45
C LEU A 42 13.41 1.04 -8.91
N LEU A 43 12.12 1.26 -8.70
CA LEU A 43 11.07 0.40 -9.24
C LEU A 43 11.04 0.45 -10.77
N VAL A 44 11.29 1.61 -11.39
CA VAL A 44 11.47 1.71 -12.84
C VAL A 44 12.64 0.84 -13.31
N ALA A 45 13.79 0.93 -12.63
CA ALA A 45 14.95 0.10 -12.94
C ALA A 45 14.65 -1.40 -12.76
N GLU A 46 13.94 -1.77 -11.71
CA GLU A 46 13.56 -3.17 -11.44
C GLU A 46 12.58 -3.70 -12.50
N ARG A 47 11.57 -2.92 -12.89
CA ARG A 47 10.64 -3.32 -13.96
C ARG A 47 11.37 -3.54 -15.28
N LYS A 48 12.34 -2.68 -15.61
CA LYS A 48 13.23 -2.83 -16.77
C LYS A 48 14.06 -4.12 -16.67
N ARG A 49 14.70 -4.36 -15.52
CA ARG A 49 15.52 -5.57 -15.27
C ARG A 49 14.70 -6.85 -15.42
N ARG A 50 13.44 -6.85 -14.99
CA ARG A 50 12.50 -7.99 -15.12
C ARG A 50 11.93 -8.16 -16.54
N GLY A 51 12.15 -7.21 -17.45
CA GLY A 51 11.49 -7.21 -18.76
C GLY A 51 9.96 -7.07 -18.66
N THR A 52 9.47 -6.32 -17.66
CA THR A 52 8.02 -6.13 -17.49
C THR A 52 7.45 -5.38 -18.70
N ARG A 53 6.57 -6.04 -19.47
CA ARG A 53 5.90 -5.41 -20.63
C ARG A 53 5.15 -4.14 -20.22
N ALA A 54 5.27 -3.09 -21.03
CA ALA A 54 4.55 -1.84 -20.84
C ALA A 54 3.03 -2.06 -20.75
N GLY A 55 2.35 -1.30 -19.87
CA GLY A 55 0.90 -1.40 -19.67
C GLY A 55 0.41 -2.60 -18.84
N THR A 56 1.29 -3.54 -18.46
CA THR A 56 0.87 -4.72 -17.67
C THR A 56 0.71 -4.45 -16.17
N ARG A 57 1.34 -3.40 -15.66
CA ARG A 57 1.22 -3.00 -14.25
C ARG A 57 0.19 -1.89 -14.12
N ARG A 58 -0.83 -2.17 -13.31
CA ARG A 58 -1.90 -1.22 -12.98
C ARG A 58 -1.42 -0.02 -12.16
N LEU A 59 -0.42 -0.21 -11.28
CA LEU A 59 0.15 0.88 -10.51
C LEU A 59 1.33 1.50 -11.26
N SER A 60 1.41 2.83 -11.22
CA SER A 60 2.65 3.54 -11.54
C SER A 60 3.76 3.15 -10.55
N CYS A 61 5.02 3.43 -10.89
CA CYS A 61 6.12 3.18 -9.95
C CYS A 61 6.02 4.09 -8.72
N TRP A 62 5.41 5.27 -8.85
CA TRP A 62 5.11 6.17 -7.73
C TRP A 62 4.07 5.56 -6.79
N ASP A 63 2.92 5.13 -7.33
CA ASP A 63 1.85 4.55 -6.51
C ASP A 63 2.30 3.24 -5.87
N GLN A 64 3.13 2.46 -6.55
CA GLN A 64 3.74 1.27 -5.97
C GLN A 64 4.71 1.64 -4.83
N ALA A 65 5.49 2.71 -4.97
CA ALA A 65 6.35 3.19 -3.88
C ALA A 65 5.52 3.62 -2.67
N VAL A 66 4.45 4.40 -2.87
CA VAL A 66 3.51 4.77 -1.80
C VAL A 66 2.90 3.52 -1.16
N PHE A 67 2.43 2.57 -1.96
CA PHE A 67 1.86 1.30 -1.50
C PHE A 67 2.82 0.55 -0.57
N VAL A 68 4.08 0.40 -1.00
CA VAL A 68 5.11 -0.31 -0.24
C VAL A 68 5.47 0.45 1.04
N LEU A 69 5.64 1.77 0.97
CA LEU A 69 6.00 2.58 2.13
C LEU A 69 4.87 2.63 3.17
N ARG A 70 3.61 2.72 2.76
CA ARG A 70 2.45 2.62 3.67
C ARG A 70 2.34 1.25 4.36
N TRP A 71 2.82 0.19 3.71
CA TRP A 71 2.92 -1.12 4.34
C TRP A 71 4.01 -1.15 5.41
N PHE A 72 5.19 -0.58 5.11
CA PHE A 72 6.34 -0.56 6.03
C PHE A 72 6.19 0.42 7.19
N CYS A 73 5.82 1.66 6.91
CA CYS A 73 5.82 2.76 7.88
C CYS A 73 4.55 2.76 8.73
N ASP A 74 3.39 2.58 8.10
CA ASP A 74 2.10 2.73 8.77
C ASP A 74 1.51 1.37 9.21
N GLY A 75 2.17 0.25 8.87
CA GLY A 75 1.65 -1.09 9.13
C GLY A 75 0.29 -1.35 8.44
N THR A 76 0.00 -0.65 7.33
CA THR A 76 -1.32 -0.71 6.70
C THR A 76 -1.63 -2.13 6.23
N ARG A 77 -2.78 -2.67 6.66
CA ARG A 77 -3.25 -4.01 6.28
C ARG A 77 -3.32 -4.15 4.75
N MET A 78 -2.81 -5.26 4.21
CA MET A 78 -2.80 -5.55 2.77
C MET A 78 -4.18 -5.37 2.10
N ARG A 79 -5.27 -5.77 2.78
CA ARG A 79 -6.64 -5.58 2.26
C ARG A 79 -6.99 -4.11 2.07
N GLN A 80 -6.60 -3.24 3.00
CA GLN A 80 -6.87 -1.81 2.92
C GLN A 80 -6.05 -1.17 1.79
N LEU A 81 -4.75 -1.48 1.71
CA LEU A 81 -3.90 -1.01 0.62
C LEU A 81 -4.44 -1.42 -0.76
N CYS A 82 -4.85 -2.68 -0.89
CA CYS A 82 -5.45 -3.16 -2.13
C CYS A 82 -6.73 -2.41 -2.49
N LYS A 83 -7.57 -2.08 -1.50
CA LYS A 83 -8.79 -1.29 -1.71
C LYS A 83 -8.47 0.15 -2.14
N ASP A 84 -7.58 0.83 -1.42
CA ASP A 84 -7.18 2.22 -1.69
C ASP A 84 -6.61 2.36 -3.11
N HIS A 85 -5.75 1.41 -3.49
CA HIS A 85 -5.12 1.38 -4.79
C HIS A 85 -5.95 0.63 -5.85
N ARG A 86 -7.13 0.10 -5.49
CA ARG A 86 -8.07 -0.64 -6.36
C ARG A 86 -7.48 -1.87 -7.06
N VAL A 87 -6.50 -2.54 -6.46
CA VAL A 87 -5.82 -3.73 -7.02
C VAL A 87 -6.30 -5.01 -6.33
N SER A 88 -6.16 -6.16 -7.00
CA SER A 88 -6.40 -7.45 -6.34
C SER A 88 -5.32 -7.74 -5.29
N ARG A 89 -5.63 -8.61 -4.31
CA ARG A 89 -4.64 -9.04 -3.29
C ARG A 89 -3.38 -9.64 -3.91
N SER A 90 -3.54 -10.48 -4.93
CA SER A 90 -2.41 -11.11 -5.62
C SER A 90 -1.52 -10.07 -6.30
N ALA A 91 -2.12 -9.04 -6.92
CA ALA A 91 -1.36 -7.92 -7.47
C ALA A 91 -0.70 -7.08 -6.36
N GLY A 92 -1.40 -6.86 -5.24
CA GLY A 92 -0.86 -6.18 -4.06
C GLY A 92 0.40 -6.86 -3.49
N TYR A 93 0.34 -8.18 -3.28
CA TYR A 93 1.52 -8.94 -2.85
C TYR A 93 2.65 -8.90 -3.88
N ARG A 94 2.34 -8.98 -5.19
CA ARG A 94 3.36 -8.81 -6.23
C ARG A 94 4.06 -7.46 -6.11
N TYR A 95 3.31 -6.37 -5.96
CA TYR A 95 3.86 -5.03 -5.79
C TYR A 95 4.71 -4.90 -4.53
N LEU A 96 4.27 -5.52 -3.43
CA LEU A 96 5.01 -5.56 -2.18
C LEU A 96 6.33 -6.31 -2.35
N HIS A 97 6.32 -7.50 -2.95
CA HIS A 97 7.53 -8.29 -3.17
C HIS A 97 8.54 -7.60 -4.10
N GLU A 98 8.06 -6.98 -5.18
CA GLU A 98 8.91 -6.15 -6.04
C GLU A 98 9.55 -4.98 -5.26
N GLY A 99 8.77 -4.31 -4.40
CA GLY A 99 9.27 -3.22 -3.54
C GLY A 99 10.32 -3.70 -2.53
N ILE A 100 10.09 -4.83 -1.87
CA ILE A 100 11.04 -5.44 -0.94
C ILE A 100 12.34 -5.82 -1.67
N ALA A 101 12.24 -6.42 -2.85
CA ALA A 101 13.40 -6.79 -3.66
C ALA A 101 14.26 -5.57 -4.02
N VAL A 102 13.63 -4.44 -4.37
CA VAL A 102 14.32 -3.17 -4.63
C VAL A 102 15.03 -2.65 -3.39
N LEU A 103 14.38 -2.66 -2.23
CA LEU A 103 14.99 -2.18 -0.98
C LEU A 103 16.19 -3.05 -0.58
N ALA A 104 16.02 -4.37 -0.64
CA ALA A 104 17.07 -5.31 -0.34
C ALA A 104 18.25 -5.20 -1.32
N TRP A 105 18.03 -4.90 -2.60
CA TRP A 105 19.14 -4.69 -3.54
C TRP A 105 20.11 -3.57 -3.12
N GLN A 106 19.60 -2.57 -2.41
CA GLN A 106 20.34 -1.35 -2.07
C GLN A 106 20.93 -1.33 -0.67
N ALA A 107 20.59 -2.29 0.16
CA ALA A 107 20.97 -2.18 1.54
C ALA A 107 22.52 -2.40 1.66
N PRO A 108 23.16 -1.78 2.67
CA PRO A 108 24.62 -1.56 2.74
C PRO A 108 25.51 -2.81 2.89
N ASN A 109 25.00 -3.92 3.40
CA ASN A 109 25.69 -5.20 3.59
C ASN A 109 25.12 -6.28 2.67
N GLY A 110 25.90 -6.75 1.70
CA GLY A 110 25.45 -7.57 0.56
C GLY A 110 24.80 -8.93 0.85
N THR A 111 24.57 -9.30 2.12
CA THR A 111 23.95 -10.56 2.56
C THR A 111 22.56 -10.78 1.99
N TYR A 112 21.67 -9.77 2.02
CA TYR A 112 20.33 -9.89 1.41
C TYR A 112 20.35 -9.68 -0.12
N ARG A 113 21.37 -8.99 -0.66
CA ARG A 113 21.50 -8.75 -2.11
C ARG A 113 21.79 -10.05 -2.86
N ALA A 114 22.51 -10.98 -2.23
CA ALA A 114 22.72 -12.33 -2.73
C ALA A 114 21.43 -13.17 -2.65
N ALA A 115 20.70 -13.09 -1.54
CA ALA A 115 19.47 -13.86 -1.32
C ALA A 115 18.33 -13.50 -2.31
N VAL A 116 18.13 -12.20 -2.57
CA VAL A 116 17.11 -11.73 -3.55
C VAL A 116 17.45 -12.16 -4.98
N ARG A 117 18.73 -12.38 -5.28
CA ARG A 117 19.18 -12.85 -6.60
C ARG A 117 18.75 -14.31 -6.87
N GLN A 118 18.70 -15.13 -5.82
CA GLN A 118 18.25 -16.53 -5.90
C GLN A 118 16.74 -16.67 -5.79
N ALA A 119 16.08 -15.77 -5.04
CA ALA A 119 14.64 -15.68 -4.99
C ALA A 119 14.11 -15.12 -6.32
N ARG A 120 13.92 -16.00 -7.31
CA ARG A 120 13.07 -15.73 -8.48
C ARG A 120 11.64 -15.52 -7.98
N PHE A 121 11.34 -14.32 -7.48
CA PHE A 121 9.98 -13.87 -7.19
C PHE A 121 9.23 -13.79 -8.52
N ARG A 122 8.60 -14.90 -8.88
CA ARG A 122 7.78 -15.08 -10.09
C ARG A 122 6.39 -14.51 -9.88
#